data_AF-A0A371JTG7-F1
#
_entry.id   AF-A0A371JTG7-F1
#
_cell.length_a   1.000
_cell.length_b   1.000
_cell.length_c   1.000
_cell.angle_alpha   90.00
_cell.angle_beta   90.00
_cell.angle_gamma   90.00
#
_symmetry.space_group_name_H-M   'P 1'
#
loop_
_entity.id
_entity.type
_entity.pdbx_description
1 polymer ?
#
loop_
_entity_poly.entity_id
_entity_poly.type
_entity_poly.pdbx_seq_one_letter_code
_entity_poly.pdbx_strand_id
1 'polypeptide(L)'
;MKKGMSGNMKRVIVDYKKLNAPLLDLLVERYPDGYGDRDIISFRNAQGEWVECIEVTTEDTMYLVKVSKRLTTAMEEYDDNDSDEDEIDISGSNDFEEE
;
A
#
# COMPACT_ATOMS: atom_id res chain seq x y z
N MET A 1 -13.14 -25.57 -9.51
CA MET A 1 -13.82 -24.31 -9.85
C MET A 1 -13.16 -23.18 -9.05
N LYS A 2 -12.53 -22.20 -9.71
CA LYS A 2 -12.00 -21.01 -9.01
C LYS A 2 -13.21 -20.19 -8.57
N LYS A 3 -13.47 -20.16 -7.26
CA LYS A 3 -14.53 -19.36 -6.64
C LYS A 3 -14.32 -17.93 -7.12
N GLY A 4 -15.19 -17.45 -8.00
CA GLY A 4 -15.13 -16.08 -8.49
C GLY A 4 -15.17 -15.16 -7.27
N MET A 5 -14.11 -14.39 -7.06
CA MET A 5 -14.04 -13.38 -6.01
C MET A 5 -15.25 -12.46 -6.19
N SER A 6 -16.20 -12.60 -5.27
CA SER A 6 -17.51 -11.97 -5.29
C SER A 6 -17.34 -10.45 -5.19
N GLY A 7 -17.41 -9.75 -6.31
CA GLY A 7 -18.10 -8.48 -6.56
C GLY A 7 -17.92 -7.22 -5.67
N ASN A 8 -17.34 -7.29 -4.47
CA ASN A 8 -17.32 -6.18 -3.50
C ASN A 8 -15.96 -6.03 -2.80
N MET A 9 -14.86 -6.49 -3.41
CA MET A 9 -13.55 -6.14 -2.87
C MET A 9 -13.28 -4.67 -3.11
N LYS A 10 -13.09 -3.91 -2.03
CA LYS A 10 -12.70 -2.50 -2.12
C LYS A 10 -11.31 -2.45 -2.74
N ARG A 11 -11.09 -1.52 -3.67
CA ARG A 11 -9.77 -1.28 -4.26
C ARG A 11 -9.24 0.04 -3.72
N VAL A 12 -8.12 -0.02 -3.04
CA VAL A 12 -7.52 1.16 -2.39
C VAL A 12 -6.09 1.30 -2.87
N ILE A 13 -5.78 2.43 -3.49
CA ILE A 13 -4.40 2.79 -3.82
C ILE A 13 -3.83 3.57 -2.64
N VAL A 14 -2.76 3.06 -2.04
CA VAL A 14 -2.12 3.66 -0.87
C VAL A 14 -0.74 4.16 -1.26
N ASP A 15 -0.45 5.41 -0.89
CA ASP A 15 0.89 5.97 -1.02
C ASP A 15 1.70 5.62 0.23
N TYR A 16 3.03 5.61 0.14
CA TYR A 16 3.86 5.29 1.29
C TYR A 16 3.56 6.22 2.48
N LYS A 17 3.20 7.49 2.23
CA LYS A 17 2.85 8.48 3.26
C LYS A 17 1.54 8.15 4.01
N LYS A 18 0.71 7.30 3.43
CA LYS A 18 -0.59 6.88 3.95
C LYS A 18 -0.58 5.42 4.36
N LEU A 19 0.61 4.79 4.43
CA LEU A 19 0.77 3.48 5.03
C LEU A 19 0.51 3.61 6.53
N ASN A 20 -0.34 2.74 7.02
CA ASN A 20 -0.55 2.54 8.45
C ASN A 20 0.22 1.29 8.86
N ALA A 21 0.62 1.18 10.14
CA ALA A 21 1.26 0.01 10.71
C ALA A 21 0.66 -1.34 10.26
N PRO A 22 -0.67 -1.59 10.30
CA PRO A 22 -1.23 -2.87 9.86
C PRO A 22 -1.03 -3.19 8.37
N LEU A 23 -0.90 -2.17 7.50
CA LEU A 23 -0.64 -2.40 6.08
C LEU A 23 0.85 -2.66 5.82
N LEU A 24 1.73 -2.09 6.65
CA LEU A 24 3.15 -2.40 6.63
C LEU A 24 3.41 -3.83 7.15
N ASP A 25 2.73 -4.24 8.21
CA ASP A 25 2.80 -5.61 8.72
C ASP A 25 2.38 -6.61 7.64
N LEU A 26 1.23 -6.38 6.98
CA LEU A 26 0.77 -7.24 5.88
C LEU A 26 1.78 -7.32 4.73
N LEU A 27 2.49 -6.23 4.46
CA LEU A 27 3.52 -6.17 3.45
C LEU A 27 4.75 -7.01 3.83
N VAL A 28 5.22 -6.90 5.07
CA VAL A 28 6.35 -7.68 5.61
C VAL A 28 5.97 -9.17 5.69
N GLU A 29 4.77 -9.50 6.17
CA GLU A 29 4.27 -10.88 6.20
C GLU A 29 4.18 -11.50 4.82
N ARG A 30 3.78 -10.72 3.81
CA ARG A 30 3.66 -11.22 2.43
C ARG A 30 5.03 -11.33 1.74
N TYR A 31 5.90 -10.36 1.99
CA TYR A 31 7.21 -10.23 1.34
C TYR A 31 8.34 -10.22 2.38
N PRO A 32 8.54 -11.33 3.13
CA PRO A 32 9.57 -11.38 4.18
C PRO A 32 10.99 -11.29 3.63
N ASP A 33 11.20 -11.77 2.40
CA ASP A 33 12.46 -11.66 1.66
C ASP A 33 12.51 -10.39 0.77
N GLY A 34 11.55 -9.48 0.95
CA GLY A 34 11.32 -8.34 0.05
C GLY A 34 10.54 -8.69 -1.22
N TYR A 35 10.26 -7.67 -2.02
CA TYR A 35 9.56 -7.80 -3.32
C TYR A 35 10.54 -7.63 -4.48
N GLY A 36 10.30 -8.35 -5.58
CA GLY A 36 11.09 -8.21 -6.80
C GLY A 36 10.33 -7.50 -7.92
N ASP A 37 10.99 -7.27 -9.06
CA ASP A 37 10.36 -6.67 -10.25
C ASP A 37 9.10 -7.41 -10.73
N ARG A 38 9.00 -8.71 -10.41
CA ARG A 38 7.86 -9.56 -10.77
C ARG A 38 6.61 -9.29 -9.94
N ASP A 39 6.78 -8.71 -8.75
CA ASP A 39 5.71 -8.36 -7.83
C ASP A 39 5.20 -6.94 -8.07
N ILE A 40 5.94 -6.15 -8.84
CA ILE A 40 5.61 -4.77 -9.18
C ILE A 40 4.58 -4.76 -10.32
N ILE A 41 3.45 -4.10 -10.05
CA ILE A 41 2.41 -3.76 -10.99
C ILE A 41 2.63 -2.32 -11.45
N SER A 42 2.99 -2.15 -12.71
CA SER A 42 3.18 -0.83 -13.32
C SER A 42 2.00 -0.48 -14.24
N PHE A 43 1.38 0.67 -14.03
CA PHE A 43 0.28 1.16 -14.86
C PHE A 43 0.38 2.68 -15.04
N ARG A 44 -0.36 3.23 -16.01
CA ARG A 44 -0.49 4.68 -16.16
C ARG A 44 -1.72 5.18 -15.42
N ASN A 45 -1.55 6.22 -14.61
CA ASN A 45 -2.68 6.89 -13.97
C ASN A 45 -3.48 7.75 -14.98
N ALA A 46 -4.55 8.39 -14.51
CA ALA A 46 -5.37 9.28 -15.34
C ALA A 46 -4.59 10.49 -15.92
N GLN A 47 -3.46 10.84 -15.32
CA GLN A 47 -2.56 11.92 -15.77
C GLN A 47 -1.50 11.43 -16.77
N GLY A 48 -1.47 10.14 -17.08
CA GLY A 48 -0.50 9.53 -17.99
C GLY A 48 0.86 9.23 -17.36
N GLU A 49 0.99 9.40 -16.05
CA GLU A 49 2.22 9.10 -15.30
C GLU A 49 2.32 7.61 -15.01
N TRP A 50 3.53 7.07 -15.06
CA TRP A 50 3.81 5.71 -14.62
C TRP A 50 3.72 5.62 -13.10
N VAL A 51 2.88 4.70 -12.64
CA VAL A 51 2.72 4.35 -11.23
C VAL A 51 3.09 2.89 -11.06
N GLU A 52 3.98 2.63 -10.12
CA GLU A 52 4.45 1.30 -9.74
C GLU A 52 3.90 0.97 -8.36
N CYS A 53 3.25 -0.18 -8.21
CA CYS A 53 2.65 -0.61 -6.97
C CYS A 53 2.90 -2.09 -6.71
N ILE A 54 2.86 -2.49 -5.45
CA ILE A 54 2.75 -3.90 -5.04
C ILE A 54 1.32 -4.17 -4.54
N GLU A 55 0.84 -5.38 -4.79
CA GLU A 55 -0.52 -5.80 -4.41
C GLU A 55 -0.50 -6.55 -3.08
N VAL A 56 -1.38 -6.15 -2.17
CA VAL A 56 -1.66 -6.86 -0.92
C VAL A 56 -3.15 -6.95 -0.73
N THR A 57 -3.66 -8.14 -0.43
CA THR A 57 -5.10 -8.38 -0.29
C THR A 57 -5.44 -8.81 1.12
N THR A 58 -6.45 -8.19 1.70
CA THR A 58 -7.17 -8.68 2.89
C THR A 58 -8.43 -9.45 2.47
N GLU A 59 -9.24 -9.87 3.44
CA GLU A 59 -10.49 -10.60 3.16
C GLU A 59 -11.49 -9.81 2.31
N ASP A 60 -11.52 -8.48 2.44
CA ASP A 60 -12.51 -7.59 1.81
C ASP A 60 -11.89 -6.47 0.96
N THR A 61 -10.57 -6.22 1.08
CA THR A 61 -9.92 -5.07 0.43
C THR A 61 -8.66 -5.49 -0.32
N MET A 62 -8.50 -4.98 -1.53
CA MET A 62 -7.30 -5.07 -2.36
C MET A 62 -6.56 -3.74 -2.29
N TYR A 63 -5.38 -3.76 -1.68
CA TYR A 63 -4.48 -2.63 -1.55
C TYR A 63 -3.42 -2.66 -2.65
N LEU A 64 -3.25 -1.53 -3.34
CA LEU A 64 -2.13 -1.29 -4.24
C LEU A 64 -1.23 -0.25 -3.59
N VAL A 65 -0.13 -0.69 -3.00
CA VAL A 65 0.81 0.18 -2.30
C VAL A 65 1.83 0.69 -3.29
N LYS A 66 1.92 2.01 -3.47
CA LYS A 66 2.88 2.62 -4.39
C LYS A 66 4.31 2.35 -3.93
N VAL A 67 5.07 1.76 -4.82
CA VAL A 67 6.51 1.58 -4.65
C VAL A 67 7.19 2.91 -4.89
N SER A 68 7.93 3.38 -3.89
CA SER A 68 8.83 4.52 -4.00
C SER A 68 10.13 4.17 -3.28
N LYS A 69 11.21 4.91 -3.57
CA LYS A 69 12.50 4.72 -2.86
C LYS A 69 12.36 4.77 -1.33
N ARG A 70 11.36 5.48 -0.80
CA ARG A 70 11.09 5.57 0.64
C ARG A 70 10.43 4.32 1.22
N LEU A 71 9.65 3.58 0.42
CA LEU A 71 9.03 2.33 0.87
C LEU A 71 10.09 1.25 1.10
N THR A 72 11.05 1.13 0.19
CA THR A 72 12.16 0.17 0.30
C THR A 72 12.92 0.37 1.62
N THR A 73 13.30 1.62 1.91
CA THR A 73 13.98 1.97 3.18
C THR A 73 13.11 1.68 4.41
N ALA A 74 11.82 2.03 4.38
CA ALA A 74 10.93 1.78 5.50
C ALA A 74 10.75 0.27 5.80
N MET A 75 10.72 -0.58 4.77
CA MET A 75 10.67 -2.04 4.96
C MET A 75 11.98 -2.60 5.52
N GLU A 76 13.12 -2.08 5.07
CA GLU A 76 14.44 -2.48 5.59
C GLU A 76 14.66 -2.04 7.04
N GLU A 77 14.17 -0.85 7.42
CA GLU A 77 14.29 -0.33 8.80
C GLU A 77 13.31 -0.99 9.78
N TYR A 78 12.11 -1.37 9.32
CA TYR A 78 11.10 -2.04 10.16
C TYR A 78 11.49 -3.49 10.53
N ASP A 79 12.41 -4.11 9.79
CA ASP A 79 13.02 -5.41 10.14
C ASP A 79 14.02 -5.28 11.31
N ASP A 80 14.62 -4.11 11.52
CA ASP A 80 15.71 -3.90 12.48
C ASP A 80 15.30 -3.12 13.75
N ASN A 81 14.07 -2.57 13.81
CA ASN A 81 13.69 -1.64 14.87
C ASN A 81 12.29 -1.85 15.48
N ASP A 82 12.24 -2.61 16.57
CA ASP A 82 11.19 -2.59 17.60
C ASP A 82 11.34 -1.32 18.47
N SER A 83 11.16 -0.11 17.90
CA SER A 83 11.05 1.12 18.70
C SER A 83 10.26 2.24 18.00
N ASP A 84 9.12 2.51 18.63
CA ASP A 84 8.29 3.71 18.68
C ASP A 84 8.86 5.01 18.08
N GLU A 85 8.07 5.69 17.23
CA GLU A 85 7.40 6.96 17.61
C GLU A 85 6.54 7.49 16.45
N ASP A 86 5.23 7.39 16.64
CA ASP A 86 4.20 8.14 15.95
C ASP A 86 4.39 9.65 16.12
N GLU A 87 4.55 10.40 15.03
CA GLU A 87 3.98 11.74 14.94
C GLU A 87 3.74 12.12 13.47
N ILE A 88 2.59 11.71 12.92
CA ILE A 88 2.08 12.32 11.68
C ILE A 88 0.79 13.05 12.03
N ASP A 89 0.95 14.35 12.28
CA ASP A 89 -0.13 15.32 12.47
C ASP A 89 -1.03 15.38 11.22
N ILE A 90 -2.17 14.68 11.27
CA ILE A 90 -3.18 14.70 10.22
C ILE A 90 -4.10 15.90 10.49
N SER A 91 -3.68 17.07 10.01
CA SER A 91 -4.58 18.19 9.72
C SER A 91 -5.51 17.77 8.57
N GLY A 92 -6.66 17.20 8.93
CA GLY A 92 -7.73 16.82 8.02
C GLY A 92 -8.34 18.02 7.30
N SER A 93 -8.48 17.90 5.98
CA SER A 93 -9.39 18.72 5.18
C SER A 93 -9.87 17.85 4.02
N ASN A 94 -10.88 17.01 4.31
CA ASN A 94 -11.64 16.33 3.28
C ASN A 94 -12.84 17.21 2.95
N ASP A 95 -12.62 18.18 2.06
CA ASP A 95 -13.67 18.99 1.47
C ASP A 95 -14.35 18.16 0.36
N PHE A 96 -15.52 17.63 0.67
CA PHE A 96 -16.42 16.96 -0.27
C PHE A 96 -17.56 17.93 -0.52
N GLU A 97 -17.47 18.70 -1.60
CA GLU A 97 -18.62 19.40 -2.17
C GLU A 97 -19.39 18.43 -3.07
N GLU A 98 -20.62 18.12 -2.66
CA GLU A 98 -21.64 17.42 -3.45
C GLU A 98 -22.57 18.50 -4.03
N GLU A 99 -22.70 18.54 -5.37
CA GLU A 99 -23.82 19.20 -6.08
C GLU A 99 -24.55 18.18 -6.96
#